data_AF-A0A926SH57-F1
#
_entry.id   AF-A0A926SH57-F1
#
_cell.length_a   1.000
_cell.length_b   1.000
_cell.length_c   1.000
_cell.angle_alpha   90.00
_cell.angle_beta   90.00
_cell.angle_gamma   90.00
#
_symmetry.space_group_name_H-M   'P 1'
#
loop_
_entity.id
_entity.type
_entity.pdbx_description
1 polymer ?
#
loop_
_entity_poly.entity_id
_entity_poly.type
_entity_poly.pdbx_seq_one_letter_code
_entity_poly.pdbx_strand_id
1 'polypeptide(L)' 'MPRLVGKRSNPTPAIALIILAAAALGVSLEYYGYMNVVPGFGRTVPYPIDQNNDFDAR' A
#
# COMPACT_ATOMS: atom_id res chain seq x y z
N MET A 1 26.17 -35.55 -4.15
CA MET A 1 25.43 -34.28 -4.21
C MET A 1 24.45 -34.35 -5.39
N PRO A 2 23.13 -34.37 -5.16
CA PRO A 2 22.18 -34.42 -6.27
C PRO A 2 22.24 -33.09 -7.02
N ARG A 3 22.67 -33.14 -8.27
CA ARG A 3 22.74 -31.97 -9.14
C ARG A 3 21.33 -31.73 -9.69
N LEU A 4 20.77 -30.52 -9.53
CA LEU A 4 19.47 -30.11 -10.09
C LEU A 4 19.52 -29.93 -11.63
N VAL A 5 20.30 -30.75 -12.33
CA VAL A 5 20.41 -30.72 -13.79
C VAL A 5 19.08 -31.23 -14.35
N GLY A 6 18.30 -30.34 -14.95
CA GLY A 6 17.01 -30.64 -15.58
C GLY A 6 15.74 -30.23 -14.81
N LYS A 7 15.85 -29.59 -13.64
CA LYS A 7 14.66 -29.08 -12.93
C LYS A 7 14.16 -27.80 -13.61
N ARG A 8 12.98 -27.83 -14.23
CA ARG A 8 12.31 -26.61 -14.74
C ARG A 8 12.19 -25.59 -13.61
N SER A 9 12.73 -24.40 -13.81
CA SER A 9 12.51 -23.26 -12.92
C SER A 9 11.01 -22.95 -12.87
N ASN A 10 10.39 -23.10 -11.70
CA ASN A 10 9.02 -22.67 -11.49
C ASN A 10 9.04 -21.16 -11.15
N PRO A 11 8.50 -20.28 -12.01
CA PRO A 11 8.49 -18.84 -11.75
C PRO A 11 7.43 -18.42 -10.72
N THR A 12 6.45 -19.28 -10.41
CA THR A 12 5.36 -18.98 -9.46
C THR A 12 5.84 -18.45 -8.10
N PRO A 13 6.81 -19.09 -7.40
CA PRO A 13 7.31 -18.55 -6.13
C PRO A 13 7.96 -17.17 -6.30
N ALA A 14 8.67 -16.90 -7.40
CA ALA A 14 9.28 -15.60 -7.64
C ALA A 14 8.20 -14.51 -7.87
N ILE A 15 7.17 -14.82 -8.66
CA ILE A 15 6.04 -13.92 -8.92
C ILE A 15 5.29 -13.62 -7.61
N ALA A 16 5.00 -14.63 -6.81
CA ALA A 16 4.35 -14.46 -5.51
C ALA A 16 5.16 -13.54 -4.59
N LEU A 17 6.48 -13.70 -4.57
CA LEU A 17 7.39 -12.86 -3.77
C LEU A 17 7.38 -11.40 -4.24
N ILE A 18 7.36 -11.18 -5.55
CA ILE A 18 7.27 -9.83 -6.13
C ILE A 18 5.96 -9.15 -5.74
N ILE A 19 4.83 -9.87 -5.83
CA ILE A 19 3.52 -9.33 -5.45
C ILE A 19 3.50 -8.99 -3.95
N LEU A 20 4.02 -9.87 -3.11
CA LEU A 20 4.11 -9.65 -1.66
C LEU A 20 4.95 -8.40 -1.35
N ALA A 21 6.11 -8.25 -2.00
CA ALA A 21 6.97 -7.09 -1.83
C ALA A 21 6.29 -5.79 -2.28
N ALA A 22 5.59 -5.82 -3.42
CA ALA A 22 4.84 -4.66 -3.92
C ALA A 22 3.70 -4.26 -2.95
N ALA A 23 2.97 -5.23 -2.40
CA ALA A 23 1.92 -4.97 -1.42
C ALA A 23 2.47 -4.34 -0.13
N ALA A 24 3.58 -4.87 0.40
CA ALA A 24 4.22 -4.32 1.60
C ALA A 24 4.70 -2.88 1.40
N LEU A 25 5.30 -2.59 0.24
CA LEU A 25 5.73 -1.23 -0.10
C LEU A 25 4.54 -0.29 -0.28
N GLY A 26 3.48 -0.73 -0.96
CA GLY A 26 2.26 0.06 -1.16
C GLY A 26 1.62 0.50 0.17
N VAL A 27 1.44 -0.45 1.10
CA VAL A 27 0.91 -0.16 2.44
C VAL A 27 1.83 0.78 3.21
N SER A 28 3.15 0.62 3.09
CA SER A 28 4.12 1.50 3.76
C SER A 28 4.04 2.94 3.23
N LEU A 29 4.00 3.11 1.90
CA LEU A 29 3.87 4.41 1.25
C LEU A 29 2.58 5.12 1.63
N GLU A 30 1.49 4.37 1.73
CA GLU A 30 0.20 4.86 2.18
C GLU A 30 0.22 5.28 3.65
N TYR A 31 0.84 4.47 4.52
CA TYR A 31 1.00 4.79 5.95
C TYR A 31 1.78 6.09 6.18
N TYR A 32 2.85 6.32 5.41
CA TYR A 32 3.62 7.56 5.46
C TYR A 32 2.94 8.74 4.75
N GLY A 33 1.80 8.51 4.09
CA GLY A 33 1.02 9.54 3.42
C GLY A 33 1.57 10.00 2.07
N TYR A 34 2.53 9.27 1.48
CA TYR A 34 3.03 9.54 0.13
C TYR A 34 1.98 9.23 -0.94
N MET A 35 1.07 8.32 -0.65
CA MET A 35 -0.07 7.98 -1.50
C MET A 35 -1.34 7.86 -0.64
N ASN A 36 -2.50 8.07 -1.22
CA ASN A 36 -3.81 7.95 -0.56
C ASN A 36 -4.71 7.10 -1.45
N VAL A 37 -4.53 5.78 -1.39
CA VAL A 37 -5.28 4.81 -2.20
C VAL A 37 -6.58 4.43 -1.49
N VAL A 38 -6.53 4.33 -0.17
CA VAL A 38 -7.62 4.06 0.76
C VAL A 38 -7.83 5.30 1.64
N PRO A 39 -8.93 6.06 1.41
CA PRO A 39 -9.22 7.28 2.17
C PRO A 39 -9.25 7.03 3.68
N GLY A 40 -8.40 7.72 4.43
CA GLY A 40 -8.38 7.65 5.90
C GLY A 40 -7.55 6.51 6.49
N PHE A 41 -6.89 5.69 5.67
CA PHE A 41 -5.99 4.65 6.16
C PHE A 41 -4.69 5.27 6.72
N GLY A 42 -4.28 4.89 7.93
CA GLY A 42 -3.04 5.37 8.57
C GLY A 42 -3.04 6.82 9.08
N ARG A 43 -4.10 7.61 8.81
CA ARG A 43 -4.22 8.99 9.29
C ARG A 43 -4.87 9.02 10.68
N THR A 44 -4.12 9.46 11.69
CA THR A 44 -4.62 9.72 13.06
C THR A 44 -5.27 11.10 13.22
N VAL A 45 -5.08 11.98 12.23
CA VAL A 45 -5.70 13.31 12.23
C VAL A 45 -7.08 13.24 11.57
N PRO A 46 -8.15 13.74 12.23
CA PRO A 46 -9.45 13.90 11.60
C PRO A 46 -9.29 14.71 10.32
N TYR A 47 -9.97 14.28 9.26
CA TYR A 47 -10.15 15.10 8.07
C TYR A 47 -10.62 16.49 8.52
N PRO A 48 -9.93 17.59 8.18
CA PRO A 48 -10.44 18.92 8.49
C PRO A 48 -11.73 19.07 7.68
N ILE A 49 -12.86 19.00 8.37
CA ILE A 49 -14.15 19.42 7.84
C ILE A 49 -13.98 20.90 7.54
N ASP A 50 -14.05 21.26 6.26
CA ASP A 50 -14.03 22.66 5.81
C ASP A 50 -15.07 23.44 6.60
N GLN A 51 -14.58 24.31 7.50
CA GLN A 51 -15.40 25.12 8.41
C GLN A 51 -15.92 26.39 7.72
N ASN A 52 -16.02 26.35 6.39
CA ASN A 52 -16.32 27.52 5.55
C ASN A 52 -17.83 27.84 5.49
N ASN A 53 -18.66 27.13 6.24
CA ASN A 53 -20.12 27.31 6.26
C ASN A 53 -20.60 28.14 7.47
N ASP A 54 -19.70 28.63 8.33
CA ASP A 54 -20.08 29.35 9.56
C ASP A 54 -20.19 30.89 9.37
N PHE A 55 -20.01 31.41 8.15
CA PHE A 55 -20.06 32.85 7.87
C PHE A 55 -21.38 33.36 7.27
N ASP A 56 -22.30 32.49 6.85
CA ASP A 56 -23.55 32.88 6.18
C ASP A 56 -24.78 32.94 7.11
N ALA A 57 -24.60 32.82 8.43
CA ALA A 57 -25.69 32.79 9.42
C ALA A 57 -25.72 33.98 10.40
N ARG A 58 -25.13 35.14 10.06
CA ARG A 58 -25.19 36.36 10.89
C ARG A 58 -25.63 37.58 10.12
#